data_AF-A0A4V1UZI8-F1
#
_entry.id   AF-A0A4V1UZI8-F1
#
_cell.length_a   1.000
_cell.length_b   1.000
_cell.length_c   1.000
_cell.angle_alpha   90.00
_cell.angle_beta   90.00
_cell.angle_gamma   90.00
#
_symmetry.space_group_name_H-M   'P 1'
#
loop_
_entity.id
_entity.type
_entity.pdbx_description
1 polymer ?
#
loop_
_entity_poly.entity_id
_entity_poly.type
_entity_poly.pdbx_seq_one_letter_code
_entity_poly.pdbx_strand_id
1 'polypeptide(L)'
;MRKHLVTVAIVLTVVAIFVVALMLGAAHGDQGGTDAAAGAAIESSGYRPWFELPFRIPGGEVESGLFAMQAALGGIVLGFVVGKLHERRKGKRA
;
A
#
# COMPACT_ATOMS: atom_id res chain seq x y z
N MET A 1 -16.46 -28.21 -2.50
CA MET A 1 -15.02 -28.54 -2.63
C MET A 1 -14.26 -27.55 -3.52
N ARG A 2 -14.60 -27.39 -4.82
CA ARG A 2 -13.87 -26.51 -5.76
C ARG A 2 -13.74 -25.03 -5.34
N LYS A 3 -14.76 -24.46 -4.69
CA LYS A 3 -14.75 -23.07 -4.18
C LYS A 3 -13.72 -22.86 -3.06
N HIS A 4 -13.61 -23.81 -2.14
CA HIS A 4 -12.63 -23.74 -1.04
C HIS A 4 -11.20 -23.90 -1.55
N LEU A 5 -10.97 -24.74 -2.57
CA LEU A 5 -9.67 -24.85 -3.23
C LEU A 5 -9.25 -23.54 -3.88
N VAL A 6 -10.16 -22.84 -4.57
CA VAL A 6 -9.88 -21.52 -5.17
C VAL A 6 -9.58 -20.48 -4.09
N THR A 7 -10.36 -20.45 -2.99
CA THR A 7 -10.08 -19.53 -1.88
C THR A 7 -8.72 -19.79 -1.26
N VAL A 8 -8.38 -21.05 -0.99
CA VAL A 8 -7.07 -21.43 -0.45
C VAL A 8 -5.94 -21.05 -1.41
N ALA A 9 -6.10 -21.30 -2.72
CA ALA A 9 -5.13 -20.92 -3.72
C ALA A 9 -4.90 -19.40 -3.76
N ILE A 10 -5.97 -18.59 -3.72
CA ILE A 10 -5.87 -17.12 -3.68
C ILE A 10 -5.13 -16.66 -2.42
N VAL A 11 -5.48 -17.21 -1.25
CA VAL A 11 -4.83 -16.84 0.02
C VAL A 11 -3.35 -17.21 -0.02
N LEU A 12 -3.00 -18.40 -0.50
CA LEU A 12 -1.61 -18.83 -0.67
C LEU A 12 -0.84 -17.92 -1.62
N THR A 13 -1.44 -17.51 -2.74
CA THR A 13 -0.82 -16.57 -3.67
C THR A 13 -0.56 -15.22 -3.01
N VAL A 14 -1.53 -14.67 -2.27
CA VAL A 14 -1.35 -13.41 -1.55
C VAL A 14 -0.23 -13.52 -0.51
N VAL A 15 -0.20 -14.59 0.27
CA VAL A 15 0.88 -14.86 1.23
C VAL A 15 2.22 -14.99 0.54
N ALA A 16 2.30 -15.73 -0.56
CA ALA A 16 3.53 -15.89 -1.33
C ALA A 16 4.06 -14.55 -1.88
N ILE A 17 3.18 -13.69 -2.40
CA ILE A 17 3.55 -12.34 -2.85
C ILE A 17 4.15 -11.53 -1.68
N PHE A 18 3.51 -11.55 -0.50
CA PHE A 18 4.02 -10.87 0.68
C PHE A 18 5.38 -11.41 1.13
N VAL A 19 5.54 -12.73 1.20
CA VAL A 19 6.80 -13.37 1.59
C VAL A 19 7.92 -13.00 0.62
N VAL A 20 7.67 -13.06 -0.69
CA VAL A 20 8.65 -12.65 -1.71
C VAL A 20 9.02 -11.18 -1.54
N ALA A 21 8.03 -10.30 -1.36
CA ALA A 21 8.27 -8.87 -1.14
C ALA A 21 9.10 -8.61 0.12
N LEU A 22 8.84 -9.31 1.23
CA LEU A 22 9.60 -9.19 2.48
C LEU A 22 11.02 -9.76 2.35
N MET A 23 11.21 -10.86 1.62
CA MET A 23 12.56 -11.40 1.36
C MET A 23 13.38 -10.46 0.49
N LEU A 24 12.79 -9.88 -0.56
CA LEU A 24 13.43 -8.84 -1.38
C LEU A 24 13.72 -7.59 -0.54
N GLY A 25 12.77 -7.21 0.32
CA GLY A 25 12.89 -6.21 1.39
C GLY A 25 14.15 -6.38 2.23
N ALA A 26 14.24 -7.51 2.92
CA ALA A 26 15.33 -7.84 3.84
C ALA A 26 16.69 -8.01 3.14
N ALA A 27 16.71 -8.45 1.88
CA ALA A 27 17.95 -8.65 1.12
C ALA A 27 18.59 -7.34 0.63
N HIS A 28 17.80 -6.29 0.38
CA HIS A 28 18.30 -5.03 -0.20
C HIS A 28 18.40 -3.88 0.82
N GLY A 29 18.12 -4.12 2.11
CA GLY A 29 18.20 -3.12 3.18
C GLY A 29 17.00 -2.16 3.21
N ASP A 30 17.17 -1.03 3.89
CA ASP A 30 16.12 -0.02 4.10
C ASP A 30 15.77 0.66 2.77
N GLN A 31 14.85 0.02 2.03
CA GLN A 31 14.32 0.54 0.78
C GLN A 31 13.35 1.66 1.13
N GLY A 32 13.86 2.89 1.15
CA GLY A 32 13.01 4.08 1.10
C GLY A 32 12.03 3.96 -0.07
N GLY A 33 10.86 4.59 0.06
CA GLY A 33 9.86 4.62 -1.01
C GLY A 33 10.45 5.08 -2.35
N THR A 34 9.73 4.84 -3.44
CA THR A 34 10.14 5.28 -4.80
C THR A 34 10.58 6.74 -4.84
N ASP A 35 9.99 7.56 -3.99
CA ASP A 35 10.22 8.99 -3.88
C ASP A 35 11.58 9.32 -3.25
N ALA A 36 12.12 8.46 -2.38
CA ALA A 36 13.46 8.61 -1.83
C ALA A 36 14.54 8.39 -2.92
N ALA A 37 14.36 7.38 -3.77
CA ALA A 37 15.24 7.12 -4.90
C ALA A 37 15.13 8.22 -5.98
N ALA A 38 13.91 8.66 -6.27
CA ALA A 38 13.67 9.78 -7.19
C ALA A 38 14.27 11.09 -6.67
N GLY A 39 14.12 11.38 -5.37
CA GLY A 39 14.70 12.54 -4.71
C GLY A 39 16.22 12.58 -4.84
N ALA A 40 16.91 11.48 -4.52
CA ALA A 40 18.36 11.38 -4.65
C ALA A 40 18.83 11.58 -6.11
N ALA A 41 18.11 11.02 -7.08
CA ALA A 41 18.42 11.20 -8.50
C ALA A 41 18.27 12.67 -8.93
N ILE A 42 17.19 13.34 -8.51
CA ILE A 42 16.91 14.74 -8.82
C ILE A 42 17.98 15.64 -8.19
N GLU A 43 18.36 15.40 -6.93
CA GLU A 43 19.35 16.19 -6.22
C GLU A 43 20.75 16.07 -6.86
N SER A 44 21.11 14.87 -7.35
CA SER A 44 22.36 14.65 -8.10
C SER A 44 22.39 15.30 -9.48
N SER A 45 21.23 15.63 -10.07
CA SER A 45 21.13 16.25 -11.39
C SER A 45 21.37 17.77 -11.40
N GLY A 46 21.60 18.38 -10.22
CA GLY A 46 21.76 19.83 -10.08
C GLY A 46 20.45 20.61 -10.28
N TYR A 47 19.31 19.93 -10.18
CA TYR A 47 17.99 20.53 -10.32
C TYR A 47 17.72 21.58 -9.24
N ARG A 48 17.14 22.71 -9.64
CA ARG A 48 16.63 23.71 -8.70
C ARG A 48 15.12 23.59 -8.58
N PRO A 49 14.57 23.42 -7.37
CA PRO A 49 13.13 23.45 -7.15
C PRO A 49 12.52 24.73 -7.70
N TRP A 50 11.44 24.61 -8.46
CA TRP A 50 10.66 25.74 -8.99
C TRP A 50 9.70 26.32 -7.94
N PHE A 51 9.48 25.61 -6.84
CA PHE A 51 8.63 26.00 -5.73
C PHE A 51 9.14 25.35 -4.44
N GLU A 52 9.21 26.14 -3.37
CA GLU A 52 9.47 25.64 -2.02
C GLU A 52 8.24 25.94 -1.16
N LEU A 53 7.77 24.95 -0.40
CA LEU A 53 6.67 25.21 0.53
C LEU A 53 7.17 26.13 1.65
N PRO A 54 6.45 27.22 1.98
CA PRO A 54 6.82 28.13 3.06
C PRO A 54 6.73 27.48 4.44
N PHE A 55 6.10 26.31 4.53
CA PHE A 55 6.11 25.44 5.70
C PHE A 55 6.55 24.04 5.30
N ARG A 56 7.42 23.44 6.11
CA ARG A 56 7.80 22.02 5.98
C ARG A 56 7.01 21.27 7.05
N ILE A 57 6.35 20.16 6.70
CA ILE A 57 5.76 19.30 7.73
C ILE A 57 6.94 18.79 8.59
N PRO A 58 6.96 19.08 9.91
CA PRO A 58 8.06 18.66 10.75
C PRO A 58 8.04 17.14 10.91
N GLY A 59 9.10 16.48 10.42
CA GLY A 59 9.39 15.06 10.64
C GLY A 59 8.72 14.11 9.64
N GLY A 60 9.50 13.15 9.11
CA GLY A 60 9.01 12.07 8.24
C GLY A 60 7.99 11.14 8.91
N GLU A 61 7.93 11.14 10.25
CA GLU A 61 6.92 10.40 11.03
C GLU A 61 5.51 10.95 10.83
N VAL A 62 5.35 12.28 10.71
CA VAL A 62 4.04 12.89 10.47
C VAL A 62 3.57 12.61 9.04
N GLU A 63 4.49 12.68 8.08
CA GLU A 63 4.22 12.36 6.67
C GLU A 63 3.77 10.90 6.50
N SER A 64 4.54 9.95 7.05
CA SER A 64 4.19 8.53 7.05
C SER A 64 2.91 8.24 7.84
N GLY A 65 2.65 8.97 8.94
CA GLY A 65 1.41 8.88 9.70
C GLY A 65 0.18 9.32 8.89
N LEU A 66 0.29 10.41 8.12
CA LEU A 66 -0.78 10.86 7.22
C LEU A 66 -1.04 9.84 6.11
N PHE A 67 0.01 9.24 5.55
CA PHE A 67 -0.13 8.17 4.56
C PHE A 67 -0.81 6.92 5.15
N ALA A 68 -0.39 6.51 6.35
CA ALA A 68 -0.99 5.38 7.06
C ALA A 68 -2.48 5.62 7.37
N MET A 69 -2.86 6.85 7.76
CA MET A 69 -4.25 7.22 7.98
C MET A 69 -5.08 7.14 6.69
N GLN A 70 -4.56 7.65 5.58
CA GLN A 70 -5.22 7.53 4.27
C GLN A 70 -5.41 6.07 3.87
N ALA A 71 -4.38 5.23 4.05
CA ALA A 71 -4.46 3.80 3.77
C ALA A 71 -5.49 3.10 4.66
N ALA A 72 -5.54 3.42 5.96
CA ALA A 72 -6.53 2.87 6.89
C ALA A 72 -7.97 3.21 6.48
N LEU A 73 -8.24 4.47 6.14
CA LEU A 73 -9.55 4.91 5.67
C LEU A 73 -9.94 4.21 4.37
N GLY A 74 -9.03 4.12 3.40
CA GLY A 74 -9.24 3.40 2.15
C GLY A 74 -9.57 1.91 2.39
N GLY A 75 -8.85 1.26 3.30
CA GLY A 75 -9.09 -0.12 3.70
C GLY A 75 -10.48 -0.34 4.31
N ILE A 76 -10.92 0.56 5.20
CA ILE A 76 -12.26 0.50 5.82
C ILE A 76 -13.35 0.60 4.75
N VAL A 77 -13.25 1.60 3.86
CA VAL A 77 -14.24 1.81 2.79
C VAL A 77 -14.29 0.61 1.86
N LEU A 78 -13.14 0.09 1.43
CA LEU A 78 -13.07 -1.08 0.56
C LEU A 78 -13.69 -2.31 1.23
N GLY A 79 -13.34 -2.56 2.49
CA GLY A 79 -13.89 -3.66 3.27
C GLY A 79 -15.41 -3.60 3.39
N PHE A 80 -15.96 -2.41 3.67
CA PHE A 80 -17.41 -2.20 3.73
C PHE A 80 -18.08 -2.47 2.39
N VAL A 81 -17.53 -1.98 1.28
CA VAL A 81 -18.09 -2.19 -0.07
C VAL A 81 -18.08 -3.66 -0.46
N VAL A 82 -16.97 -4.37 -0.21
CA VAL A 82 -16.87 -5.83 -0.46
C VAL A 82 -17.90 -6.58 0.39
N GLY A 83 -18.03 -6.23 1.67
CA GLY A 83 -19.03 -6.80 2.57
C GLY A 83 -20.47 -6.60 2.06
N LYS A 84 -20.83 -5.36 1.68
CA LYS A 84 -22.14 -5.04 1.11
C LYS A 84 -22.41 -5.79 -0.19
N LEU A 85 -21.43 -5.91 -1.08
CA LEU A 85 -21.58 -6.66 -2.32
C LEU A 85 -21.81 -8.16 -2.05
N HIS A 86 -21.14 -8.72 -1.05
CA HIS A 86 -21.34 -10.10 -0.62
C HIS A 86 -22.77 -10.32 -0.10
N GLU A 87 -23.26 -9.42 0.75
CA GLU A 87 -24.62 -9.45 1.30
C GLU A 87 -25.69 -9.39 0.19
N ARG A 88 -25.55 -8.46 -0.76
CA ARG A 88 -26.46 -8.35 -1.93
C ARG A 88 -26.53 -9.63 -2.76
N ARG A 89 -25.43 -10.38 -2.87
CA ARG A 89 -25.41 -11.66 -3.59
C ARG A 89 -26.08 -12.80 -2.81
N LYS A 90 -26.08 -12.75 -1.47
CA LYS A 90 -26.82 -13.70 -0.62
C LYS A 90 -28.34 -13.46 -0.70
N GLY A 91 -28.78 -12.20 -0.61
CA GLY A 91 -30.20 -11.84 -0.70
C GLY A 91 -30.86 -12.14 -2.06
N LYS A 92 -30.09 -12.19 -3.16
CA LYS A 92 -30.59 -12.63 -4.49
C LYS A 92 -30.68 -14.14 -4.68
N ARG A 93 -30.17 -14.93 -3.72
CA ARG A 93 -30.16 -16.40 -3.75
C ARG A 93 -31.13 -17.03 -2.75
N ALA A 94 -31.73 -16.21 -1.87
CA ALA A 94 -32.88 -16.56 -1.06
C ALA A 94 -34.16 -16.22 -1.82
#